data_AF-A0A1M4XN72-F1
#
_entry.id   AF-A0A1M4XN72-F1
#
_cell.length_a   1.000
_cell.length_b   1.000
_cell.length_c   1.000
_cell.angle_alpha   90.00
_cell.angle_beta   90.00
_cell.angle_gamma   90.00
#
_symmetry.space_group_name_H-M   'P 1'
#
loop_
_entity.id
_entity.type
_entity.pdbx_description
1 polymer ?
#
loop_
_entity_poly.entity_id
_entity_poly.type
_entity_poly.pdbx_seq_one_letter_code
_entity_poly.pdbx_strand_id
1 'polypeptide(L)'
;MAITIVQRQKLLQQVERVLHVPGNFTKEILEMALVLDCAMEKEELEETVIELVKTLKGHGQVFRNVRLNVLWWKEDGKVESTVAAMPRLMMPGFYQEFEPVKRKKTLEKLAGYLKMYYARSKLIIVVTNGAYEIGDQDQAKRNGEPFLKRKFLLWRKQEVFDYRETLLLG
;
A
#
# COMPACT_ATOMS: atom_id res chain seq x y z
N MET A 1 13.43 11.60 1.17
CA MET A 1 14.12 11.42 2.48
C MET A 1 14.36 9.94 2.75
N ALA A 2 15.50 9.59 3.36
CA ALA A 2 15.86 8.19 3.64
C ALA A 2 15.08 7.59 4.82
N ILE A 3 14.63 6.33 4.67
CA ILE A 3 14.00 5.56 5.74
C ILE A 3 15.07 5.19 6.79
N THR A 4 14.82 5.53 8.05
CA THR A 4 15.74 5.19 9.16
C THR A 4 15.80 3.67 9.40
N ILE A 5 16.84 3.20 10.10
CA ILE A 5 16.99 1.78 10.46
C ILE A 5 15.78 1.28 11.26
N VAL A 6 15.30 2.07 12.22
CA VAL A 6 14.16 1.71 13.07
C VAL A 6 12.87 1.60 12.26
N GLN A 7 12.58 2.58 11.41
CA GLN A 7 11.40 2.56 10.54
C GLN A 7 11.44 1.39 9.56
N ARG A 8 12.62 1.11 8.99
CA ARG A 8 12.87 -0.05 8.14
C ARG A 8 12.55 -1.34 8.88
N GLN A 9 13.08 -1.52 10.08
CA GLN A 9 12.83 -2.73 10.87
C GLN A 9 11.35 -2.89 11.21
N LYS A 10 10.66 -1.81 11.60
CA LYS A 10 9.21 -1.83 11.87
C LYS A 10 8.40 -2.24 10.64
N LEU A 11 8.72 -1.68 9.48
CA LEU A 11 8.11 -2.07 8.20
C LEU A 11 8.28 -3.56 7.93
N LEU A 12 9.52 -4.07 8.00
CA LEU A 12 9.81 -5.46 7.68
C LEU A 12 9.13 -6.42 8.66
N GLN A 13 9.09 -6.09 9.96
CA GLN A 13 8.35 -6.87 10.95
C GLN A 13 6.85 -6.96 10.62
N GLN A 14 6.23 -5.85 10.22
CA GLN A 14 4.80 -5.84 9.85
C GLN A 14 4.55 -6.63 8.55
N VAL A 15 5.45 -6.49 7.58
CA VAL A 15 5.41 -7.27 6.33
C VAL A 15 5.51 -8.76 6.61
N GLU A 16 6.47 -9.20 7.42
CA GLU A 16 6.63 -10.60 7.81
C GLU A 16 5.41 -11.12 8.56
N ARG A 17 4.86 -10.32 9.49
CA ARG A 17 3.61 -10.63 10.20
C ARG A 17 2.48 -10.90 9.22
N VAL A 18 2.31 -10.04 8.21
CA VAL A 18 1.28 -10.19 7.17
C VAL A 18 1.52 -11.46 6.35
N LEU A 19 2.74 -11.68 5.85
CA LEU A 19 3.05 -12.81 4.97
C LEU A 19 2.89 -14.18 5.67
N HIS A 20 3.10 -14.24 6.99
CA HIS A 20 2.99 -15.47 7.78
C HIS A 20 1.62 -15.69 8.43
N VAL A 21 0.60 -14.85 8.17
CA VAL A 21 -0.77 -15.13 8.64
C VAL A 21 -1.23 -16.49 8.10
N PRO A 22 -1.78 -17.39 8.94
CA PRO A 22 -2.31 -18.68 8.49
C PRO A 22 -3.30 -18.51 7.32
N GLY A 23 -3.06 -19.24 6.22
CA GLY A 23 -3.82 -19.14 4.97
C GLY A 23 -3.29 -18.10 3.96
N ASN A 24 -2.28 -17.29 4.31
CA ASN A 24 -1.68 -16.31 3.40
C ASN A 24 -0.58 -16.94 2.52
N PHE A 25 0.27 -17.81 3.06
CA PHE A 25 1.33 -18.49 2.32
C PHE A 25 0.89 -19.86 1.76
N THR A 26 0.72 -19.93 0.45
CA THR A 26 0.58 -21.17 -0.35
C THR A 26 1.61 -21.09 -1.48
N LYS A 27 2.11 -22.22 -2.00
CA LYS A 27 3.25 -22.34 -2.95
C LYS A 27 3.08 -21.64 -4.33
N GLU A 28 2.18 -20.67 -4.46
CA GLU A 28 1.87 -19.93 -5.68
C GLU A 28 2.62 -18.58 -5.76
N ILE A 29 2.64 -17.97 -6.95
CA ILE A 29 3.16 -16.62 -7.16
C ILE A 29 2.46 -15.64 -6.22
N LEU A 30 3.25 -14.93 -5.41
CA LEU A 30 2.72 -13.94 -4.48
C LEU A 30 2.07 -12.80 -5.28
N GLU A 31 0.78 -12.53 -5.05
CA GLU A 31 0.12 -11.34 -5.56
C GLU A 31 0.13 -10.24 -4.51
N MET A 32 0.57 -9.04 -4.87
CA MET A 32 0.58 -7.86 -3.99
C MET A 32 -0.14 -6.69 -4.63
N ALA A 33 -0.60 -5.77 -3.78
CA ALA A 33 -1.07 -4.46 -4.22
C ALA A 33 -0.26 -3.35 -3.54
N LEU A 34 0.17 -2.37 -4.32
CA LEU A 34 0.75 -1.12 -3.84
C LEU A 34 -0.17 0.02 -4.27
N VAL A 35 -0.85 0.62 -3.30
CA VAL A 35 -1.69 1.79 -3.53
C VAL A 35 -0.83 3.03 -3.40
N LEU A 36 -0.85 3.88 -4.42
CA LEU A 36 -0.17 5.15 -4.50
C LEU A 36 -1.20 6.26 -4.38
N ASP A 37 -1.12 7.03 -3.31
CA ASP A 37 -1.99 8.16 -3.09
C ASP A 37 -1.63 9.31 -4.06
N CYS A 38 -2.50 9.59 -5.03
CA CYS A 38 -2.26 10.66 -5.99
C CYS A 38 -2.37 12.08 -5.39
N ALA A 39 -2.74 12.23 -4.12
CA ALA A 39 -2.68 13.52 -3.43
C ALA A 39 -1.27 13.85 -2.93
N MET A 40 -0.29 12.96 -3.08
CA MET A 40 1.12 13.26 -2.85
C MET A 40 1.72 14.06 -4.00
N GLU A 41 2.75 14.86 -3.70
CA GLU A 41 3.58 15.46 -4.75
C GLU A 41 4.40 14.37 -5.45
N LYS A 42 4.74 14.59 -6.72
CA LYS A 42 5.41 13.59 -7.57
C LYS A 42 6.74 13.15 -6.99
N GLU A 43 7.59 14.09 -6.63
CA GLU A 43 8.92 13.84 -6.10
C GLU A 43 8.85 13.11 -4.76
N GLU A 44 7.92 13.51 -3.88
CA GLU A 44 7.68 12.86 -2.59
C GLU A 44 7.24 11.39 -2.76
N LEU A 45 6.28 11.16 -3.67
CA LEU A 45 5.76 9.83 -3.96
C LEU A 45 6.85 8.94 -4.55
N GLU A 46 7.57 9.42 -5.57
CA GLU A 46 8.63 8.69 -6.25
C GLU A 46 9.74 8.29 -5.28
N GLU A 47 10.29 9.23 -4.50
CA GLU A 47 11.32 8.93 -3.50
C GLU A 47 10.84 7.89 -2.48
N THR A 48 9.60 8.05 -2.00
CA THR A 48 9.01 7.15 -1.00
C THR A 48 8.86 5.74 -1.54
N VAL A 49 8.35 5.59 -2.76
CA VAL A 49 8.16 4.29 -3.40
C VAL A 49 9.50 3.63 -3.73
N ILE A 50 10.49 4.39 -4.21
CA ILE A 50 11.85 3.87 -4.47
C ILE A 50 12.45 3.26 -3.20
N GLU A 51 12.42 4.00 -2.08
CA GLU A 51 12.99 3.53 -0.83
C GLU A 51 12.23 2.33 -0.24
N LEU A 52 10.89 2.34 -0.38
CA LEU A 52 10.05 1.20 -0.01
C LEU A 52 10.42 -0.06 -0.82
N VAL A 53 10.52 0.06 -2.15
CA VAL A 53 10.85 -1.05 -3.04
C VAL A 53 12.24 -1.60 -2.75
N LYS A 54 13.25 -0.73 -2.57
CA LYS A 54 14.61 -1.15 -2.17
C LYS A 54 14.58 -1.93 -0.86
N THR A 55 13.83 -1.43 0.12
CA THR A 55 13.69 -2.05 1.44
C THR A 55 13.08 -3.45 1.34
N LEU A 56 11.96 -3.60 0.64
CA LEU A 56 11.28 -4.89 0.48
C LEU A 56 12.14 -5.88 -0.30
N LYS A 57 12.71 -5.48 -1.45
CA LYS A 57 13.56 -6.37 -2.26
C LYS A 57 14.83 -6.82 -1.54
N GLY A 58 15.38 -5.97 -0.67
CA GLY A 58 16.54 -6.30 0.17
C GLY A 58 16.22 -7.31 1.27
N HIS A 59 14.96 -7.40 1.69
CA HIS A 59 14.56 -8.24 2.81
C HIS A 59 14.39 -9.72 2.45
N GLY A 60 13.77 -10.03 1.32
CA GLY A 60 13.39 -11.41 1.02
C GLY A 60 13.24 -11.71 -0.47
N GLN A 61 13.55 -12.96 -0.84
CA GLN A 61 13.39 -13.42 -2.23
C GLN A 61 11.93 -13.43 -2.70
N VAL A 62 10.97 -13.44 -1.77
CA VAL A 62 9.53 -13.40 -2.06
C VAL A 62 9.15 -12.17 -2.91
N PHE A 63 9.84 -11.04 -2.73
CA PHE A 63 9.60 -9.81 -3.49
C PHE A 63 10.23 -9.79 -4.89
N ARG A 64 11.05 -10.80 -5.22
CA ARG A 64 11.66 -10.92 -6.56
C ARG A 64 10.68 -11.50 -7.58
N ASN A 65 9.77 -12.37 -7.14
CA ASN A 65 8.82 -13.12 -8.00
C ASN A 65 7.36 -12.80 -7.64
N VAL A 66 7.06 -11.51 -7.44
CA VAL A 66 5.72 -11.03 -7.08
C VAL A 66 4.97 -10.50 -8.30
N ARG A 67 3.69 -10.84 -8.42
CA ARG A 67 2.76 -10.12 -9.29
C ARG A 67 2.28 -8.87 -8.55
N LEU A 68 2.86 -7.72 -8.87
CA LEU A 68 2.55 -6.45 -8.20
C LEU A 68 1.52 -5.66 -9.01
N ASN A 69 0.35 -5.46 -8.41
CA ASN A 69 -0.65 -4.50 -8.86
C ASN A 69 -0.33 -3.14 -8.25
N VAL A 70 -0.15 -2.11 -9.06
CA VAL A 70 0.00 -0.73 -8.63
C VAL A 70 -1.31 0.01 -8.84
N LEU A 71 -1.83 0.63 -7.79
CA LEU A 71 -3.15 1.26 -7.76
C LEU A 71 -3.01 2.75 -7.51
N TRP A 72 -3.37 3.57 -8.49
CA TRP A 72 -3.36 5.02 -8.37
C TRP A 72 -4.67 5.50 -7.75
N TRP A 73 -4.62 5.89 -6.47
CA TRP A 73 -5.79 6.33 -5.72
C TRP A 73 -6.01 7.83 -5.89
N LYS A 74 -6.91 8.19 -6.82
CA LYS A 74 -7.15 9.57 -7.23
C LYS A 74 -8.22 10.25 -6.37
N GLU A 75 -9.40 9.66 -6.34
CA GLU A 75 -10.58 10.15 -5.62
C GLU A 75 -11.53 8.97 -5.30
N ASP A 76 -12.59 9.22 -4.55
CA ASP A 76 -13.58 8.19 -4.26
C ASP A 76 -14.20 7.63 -5.55
N GLY A 77 -14.21 6.30 -5.67
CA GLY A 77 -14.69 5.60 -6.87
C GLY A 77 -13.72 5.59 -8.05
N LYS A 78 -12.55 6.26 -7.95
CA LYS A 78 -11.56 6.31 -9.04
C LYS A 78 -10.20 5.80 -8.57
N VAL A 79 -9.97 4.52 -8.84
CA VAL A 79 -8.68 3.84 -8.66
C VAL A 79 -8.26 3.25 -10.00
N GLU A 80 -7.13 3.70 -10.54
CA GLU A 80 -6.58 3.15 -11.78
C GLU A 80 -5.52 2.11 -11.45
N SER A 81 -5.57 0.94 -12.10
CA SER A 81 -4.67 -0.16 -11.81
C SER A 81 -3.74 -0.46 -12.98
N THR A 82 -2.47 -0.74 -12.69
CA THR A 82 -1.52 -1.32 -13.63
C THR A 82 -0.75 -2.45 -12.98
N VAL A 83 -0.24 -3.39 -13.77
CA VAL A 83 0.67 -4.44 -13.27
C VAL A 83 2.09 -4.04 -13.66
N ALA A 84 2.99 -4.01 -12.69
CA ALA A 84 4.38 -3.64 -12.91
C ALA A 84 5.32 -4.52 -12.11
N ALA A 85 6.49 -4.85 -12.65
CA ALA A 85 7.54 -5.47 -11.88
C ALA A 85 8.11 -4.45 -10.88
N MET A 86 8.45 -4.87 -9.65
CA MET A 86 9.05 -3.99 -8.64
C MET A 86 10.22 -3.15 -9.15
N PRO A 87 11.18 -3.67 -9.96
CA PRO A 87 12.26 -2.84 -10.51
C PRO A 87 11.77 -1.65 -11.34
N ARG A 88 10.63 -1.77 -12.03
CA ARG A 88 10.07 -0.70 -12.86
C ARG A 88 9.69 0.53 -12.04
N LEU A 89 9.22 0.34 -10.80
CA LEU A 89 8.88 1.43 -9.88
C LEU A 89 10.10 2.23 -9.43
N MET A 90 11.32 1.75 -9.68
CA MET A 90 12.54 2.49 -9.39
C MET A 90 13.01 3.38 -10.54
N MET A 91 12.33 3.34 -11.68
CA MET A 91 12.69 4.10 -12.87
C MET A 91 11.83 5.36 -12.98
N PRO A 92 12.42 6.55 -13.21
CA PRO A 92 11.65 7.80 -13.34
C PRO A 92 10.55 7.73 -14.40
N GLY A 93 10.77 6.99 -15.49
CA GLY A 93 9.77 6.78 -16.55
C GLY A 93 8.48 6.08 -16.10
N PHE A 94 8.46 5.42 -14.94
CA PHE A 94 7.23 4.88 -14.37
C PHE A 94 6.26 5.98 -13.90
N TYR A 95 6.79 7.13 -13.49
CA TYR A 95 6.05 8.27 -12.95
C TYR A 95 5.87 9.39 -13.98
N GLN A 96 6.24 9.18 -15.25
CA GLN A 96 6.24 10.23 -16.27
C GLN A 96 4.85 10.85 -16.44
N GLU A 97 3.81 10.02 -16.55
CA GLU A 97 2.40 10.42 -16.70
C GLU A 97 1.70 10.70 -15.36
N PHE A 98 2.43 10.70 -14.24
CA PHE A 98 1.83 10.97 -12.93
C PHE A 98 1.62 12.47 -12.74
N GLU A 99 0.38 12.84 -12.45
CA GLU A 99 -0.03 14.18 -12.05
C GLU A 99 -0.73 14.13 -10.68
N PRO A 100 -0.36 14.99 -9.71
CA PRO A 100 -1.03 15.07 -8.42
C PRO A 100 -2.51 15.47 -8.55
N VAL A 101 -3.38 14.77 -7.82
CA VAL A 101 -4.83 15.00 -7.76
C VAL A 101 -5.24 15.30 -6.31
N LYS A 102 -5.55 16.56 -6.04
CA LYS A 102 -5.99 17.05 -4.71
C LYS A 102 -7.52 17.00 -4.58
N ARG A 103 -8.09 15.81 -4.69
CA ARG A 103 -9.54 15.58 -4.51
C ARG A 103 -9.80 14.91 -3.17
N LYS A 104 -10.97 15.20 -2.59
CA LYS A 104 -11.43 14.52 -1.37
C LYS A 104 -11.61 13.03 -1.64
N LYS A 105 -11.20 12.23 -0.67
CA LYS A 105 -11.34 10.77 -0.69
C LYS A 105 -11.30 10.21 0.71
N THR A 106 -11.90 9.04 0.85
CA THR A 106 -12.16 8.43 2.15
C THR A 106 -11.58 7.03 2.25
N LEU A 107 -11.11 6.68 3.44
CA LEU A 107 -10.50 5.38 3.70
C LEU A 107 -11.51 4.24 3.54
N GLU A 108 -12.76 4.43 3.95
CA GLU A 108 -13.82 3.43 3.84
C GLU A 108 -14.12 3.06 2.38
N LYS A 109 -14.05 4.01 1.45
CA LYS A 109 -14.25 3.75 0.02
C LYS A 109 -13.06 3.02 -0.59
N LEU A 110 -11.83 3.42 -0.26
CA LEU A 110 -10.65 2.67 -0.65
C LEU A 110 -10.68 1.24 -0.11
N ALA A 111 -11.01 1.07 1.18
CA ALA A 111 -11.11 -0.24 1.81
C ALA A 111 -12.21 -1.09 1.15
N GLY A 112 -13.36 -0.50 0.81
CA GLY A 112 -14.42 -1.19 0.06
C GLY A 112 -13.94 -1.66 -1.32
N TYR A 113 -13.24 -0.80 -2.06
CA TYR A 113 -12.66 -1.14 -3.36
C TYR A 113 -11.63 -2.27 -3.26
N LEU A 114 -10.66 -2.15 -2.34
CA LEU A 114 -9.66 -3.18 -2.08
C LEU A 114 -10.30 -4.50 -1.64
N LYS A 115 -11.40 -4.41 -0.89
CA LYS A 115 -12.17 -5.58 -0.46
C LYS A 115 -12.83 -6.31 -1.65
N MET A 116 -13.30 -5.56 -2.64
CA MET A 116 -13.97 -6.13 -3.80
C MET A 116 -12.97 -6.73 -4.80
N TYR A 117 -11.87 -6.02 -5.08
CA TYR A 117 -11.00 -6.35 -6.22
C TYR A 117 -9.64 -6.95 -5.84
N TYR A 118 -9.15 -6.70 -4.63
CA TYR A 118 -7.80 -7.11 -4.18
C TYR A 118 -7.86 -8.04 -2.95
N ALA A 119 -8.97 -8.77 -2.82
CA ALA A 119 -9.18 -9.78 -1.79
C ALA A 119 -8.13 -10.91 -1.80
N ARG A 120 -7.54 -11.19 -2.96
CA ARG A 120 -6.52 -12.24 -3.12
C ARG A 120 -5.09 -11.75 -2.95
N SER A 121 -4.85 -10.43 -3.04
CA SER A 121 -3.52 -9.88 -2.76
C SER A 121 -3.11 -10.26 -1.34
N LYS A 122 -1.90 -10.77 -1.17
CA LYS A 122 -1.40 -11.34 0.08
C LYS A 122 -0.84 -10.25 1.01
N LEU A 123 -0.40 -9.15 0.42
CA LEU A 123 0.04 -7.95 1.10
C LEU A 123 -0.44 -6.74 0.29
N ILE A 124 -1.02 -5.77 0.99
CA ILE A 124 -1.48 -4.50 0.44
C ILE A 124 -0.77 -3.39 1.21
N ILE A 125 0.01 -2.58 0.52
CA ILE A 125 0.67 -1.41 1.12
C ILE A 125 0.05 -0.16 0.51
N VAL A 126 -0.36 0.79 1.34
CA VAL A 126 -0.89 2.09 0.91
C VAL A 126 0.12 3.18 1.25
N VAL A 127 0.69 3.82 0.25
CA VAL A 127 1.63 4.93 0.38
C VAL A 127 0.86 6.25 0.31
N THR A 128 0.92 7.06 1.37
CA THR A 128 0.17 8.31 1.48
C THR A 128 0.86 9.34 2.38
N ASN A 129 0.62 10.63 2.14
CA ASN A 129 0.95 11.72 3.07
C ASN A 129 -0.15 11.93 4.15
N GLY A 130 -1.27 11.24 4.03
CA GLY A 130 -2.44 11.35 4.91
C GLY A 130 -3.51 12.33 4.42
N ALA A 131 -3.49 12.72 3.14
CA ALA A 131 -4.53 13.54 2.52
C ALA A 131 -5.79 12.71 2.18
N TYR A 132 -6.40 12.12 3.21
CA TYR A 132 -7.66 11.40 3.15
C TYR A 132 -8.45 11.60 4.44
N GLU A 133 -9.76 11.35 4.40
CA GLU A 133 -10.65 11.42 5.56
C GLU A 133 -11.13 10.01 5.97
N ILE A 134 -11.60 9.85 7.21
CA ILE A 134 -12.38 8.69 7.64
C ILE A 134 -13.77 9.21 8.02
N GLY A 135 -14.71 9.16 7.08
CA GLY A 135 -16.05 9.71 7.28
C GLY A 135 -16.96 8.75 8.07
N ASP A 136 -16.97 7.48 7.67
CA ASP A 136 -17.72 6.41 8.33
C ASP A 136 -16.77 5.33 8.90
N GLN A 137 -16.42 5.48 10.18
CA GLN A 137 -15.54 4.54 10.88
C GLN A 137 -16.09 3.10 10.91
N ASP A 138 -17.41 2.92 10.98
CA ASP A 138 -18.01 1.59 11.07
C ASP A 138 -18.05 0.90 9.71
N GLN A 139 -18.27 1.64 8.63
CA GLN A 139 -18.05 1.14 7.28
C GLN A 139 -16.59 0.80 7.04
N ALA A 140 -15.64 1.64 7.47
CA ALA A 140 -14.21 1.34 7.39
C ALA A 140 -13.89 0.02 8.14
N LYS A 141 -14.29 -0.11 9.40
CA LYS A 141 -14.12 -1.36 10.19
C LYS A 141 -14.71 -2.57 9.47
N ARG A 142 -15.95 -2.49 8.96
CA ARG A 142 -16.60 -3.58 8.21
C ARG A 142 -15.90 -3.92 6.90
N ASN A 143 -15.34 -2.93 6.20
CA ASN A 143 -14.54 -3.15 5.00
C ASN A 143 -13.18 -3.79 5.32
N GLY A 144 -12.67 -3.59 6.53
CA GLY A 144 -11.53 -4.33 7.08
C GLY A 144 -11.73 -5.85 7.12
N GLU A 145 -12.98 -6.32 7.26
CA GLU A 145 -13.33 -7.73 7.47
C GLU A 145 -13.66 -8.47 6.16
N PRO A 146 -13.35 -9.77 6.04
CA PRO A 146 -12.59 -10.59 7.00
C PRO A 146 -11.07 -10.46 6.85
N PHE A 147 -10.59 -9.86 5.75
CA PHE A 147 -9.21 -10.03 5.32
C PHE A 147 -8.34 -8.78 5.40
N LEU A 148 -8.84 -7.58 5.05
CA LEU A 148 -7.99 -6.39 4.89
C LEU A 148 -7.25 -6.08 6.18
N LYS A 149 -7.92 -6.24 7.32
CA LYS A 149 -7.34 -6.04 8.65
C LYS A 149 -6.07 -6.84 8.93
N ARG A 150 -5.83 -7.94 8.20
CA ARG A 150 -4.69 -8.85 8.39
C ARG A 150 -3.56 -8.64 7.40
N LYS A 151 -3.79 -7.89 6.31
CA LYS A 151 -2.84 -7.76 5.20
C LYS A 151 -2.65 -6.35 4.63
N PHE A 152 -3.36 -5.38 5.20
CA PHE A 152 -3.22 -3.97 4.87
C PHE A 152 -2.17 -3.33 5.76
N LEU A 153 -1.24 -2.60 5.16
CA LEU A 153 -0.29 -1.72 5.82
C LEU A 153 -0.41 -0.32 5.22
N LEU A 154 -0.54 0.70 6.06
CA LEU A 154 -0.39 2.09 5.67
C LEU A 154 1.07 2.49 5.86
N TRP A 155 1.69 3.03 4.81
CA TRP A 155 2.98 3.69 4.87
C TRP A 155 2.75 5.21 4.77
N ARG A 156 2.91 5.91 5.90
CA ARG A 156 2.66 7.35 6.03
C ARG A 156 3.77 8.00 6.81
N LYS A 157 4.35 9.09 6.28
CA LYS A 157 5.43 9.86 6.96
C LYS A 157 6.56 8.97 7.50
N GLN A 158 6.97 7.98 6.69
CA GLN A 158 8.00 6.98 7.03
C GLN A 158 7.66 6.06 8.22
N GLU A 159 6.39 6.01 8.63
CA GLU A 159 5.89 5.06 9.59
C GLU A 159 4.96 4.05 8.92
N VAL A 160 4.97 2.84 9.47
CA VAL A 160 4.03 1.79 9.10
C VAL A 160 2.96 1.66 10.18
N PHE A 161 1.71 1.55 9.72
CA PHE A 161 0.55 1.28 10.55
C PHE A 161 -0.21 0.09 9.98
N ASP A 162 -0.68 -0.81 10.83
CA ASP A 162 -1.65 -1.80 10.39
C ASP A 162 -3.04 -1.19 10.20
N TYR A 163 -3.99 -1.99 9.72
CA TYR A 163 -5.33 -1.48 9.44
C TYR A 163 -6.02 -0.89 10.69
N ARG A 164 -5.84 -1.50 11.87
CA ARG A 164 -6.50 -1.03 13.09
C ARG A 164 -5.90 0.28 13.54
N GLU A 165 -4.57 0.37 13.52
CA GLU A 165 -3.85 1.60 13.82
C GLU A 165 -4.23 2.72 12.84
N THR A 166 -4.40 2.39 11.55
CA THR A 166 -4.83 3.34 10.50
C THR A 166 -6.18 3.97 10.82
N LEU A 167 -7.13 3.21 11.36
CA LEU A 167 -8.45 3.73 11.74
C LEU A 167 -8.40 4.75 12.89
N LEU A 168 -7.29 4.81 13.63
CA LEU A 168 -7.08 5.75 14.74
C LEU A 168 -6.32 7.02 14.30
N LEU A 169 -5.91 7.10 13.02
CA LEU A 169 -5.16 8.24 12.47
C LEU A 169 -6.05 9.34 11.87
N GLY A 170 -7.34 9.06 11.69
CA GLY A 170 -8.33 9.95 11.08
C GLY A 170 -8.89 10.99 12.05
#